data_AF-A0A5C5XF89-F1
#
_entry.id   AF-A0A5C5XF89-F1
#
_cell.length_a   1.000
_cell.length_b   1.000
_cell.length_c   1.000
_cell.angle_alpha   90.00
_cell.angle_beta   90.00
_cell.angle_gamma   90.00
#
_symmetry.space_group_name_H-M   'P 1'
#
loop_
_entity.id
_entity.type
_entity.pdbx_description
1 polymer ?
#
loop_
_entity_poly.entity_id
_entity_poly.type
_entity_poly.pdbx_seq_one_letter_code
_entity_poly.pdbx_strand_id
1 'polypeptide(L)' 'MHVTLSTFHEQVDCTWCERTRDCVSTTFSDGFLKESPLCWKCLQTAYKVRMKQHESKADDKANS' A
#
# COMPACT_ATOMS: atom_id res chain seq x y z
N MET A 1 5.01 7.52 7.01
CA MET A 1 4.87 6.14 6.48
C MET A 1 5.79 5.99 5.28
N HIS A 2 6.55 4.90 5.19
CA HIS A 2 7.32 4.53 4.00
C HIS A 2 6.82 3.20 3.42
N VAL A 3 7.06 2.99 2.13
CA VAL A 3 6.65 1.77 1.41
C VAL A 3 7.88 1.17 0.74
N THR A 4 8.14 -0.10 1.02
CA THR A 4 9.24 -0.87 0.42
C THR A 4 8.70 -1.72 -0.72
N LEU A 5 9.37 -1.62 -1.87
CA LEU A 5 9.12 -2.45 -3.04
C LEU A 5 10.27 -3.45 -3.17
N SER A 6 9.98 -4.74 -3.34
CA SER A 6 11.02 -5.78 -3.42
C SER A 6 11.05 -6.48 -4.78
N THR A 7 10.11 -7.38 -5.02
CA THR A 7 10.12 -8.28 -6.18
C THR A 7 9.08 -7.85 -7.21
N PHE A 8 9.48 -7.78 -8.48
CA PHE A 8 8.56 -7.63 -9.60
C PHE A 8 8.04 -9.01 -10.03
N HIS A 9 6.74 -9.10 -10.27
CA HIS A 9 6.04 -10.31 -10.68
C HIS A 9 5.24 -10.03 -11.95
N GLU A 10 5.48 -10.80 -13.00
CA GLU A 10 4.68 -10.77 -14.22
C GLU A 10 3.43 -11.65 -14.02
N GLN A 11 2.28 -11.17 -14.49
CA GLN A 11 1.03 -11.94 -14.51
C GLN A 11 0.65 -12.62 -13.17
N VAL A 12 0.73 -11.88 -12.05
CA VAL A 12 0.27 -12.36 -10.74
C VAL A 12 -1.01 -11.64 -10.32
N ASP A 13 -1.80 -12.26 -9.45
CA ASP A 13 -3.01 -11.64 -8.93
C ASP A 13 -2.69 -10.54 -7.94
N CYS A 14 -3.10 -9.32 -8.28
CA CYS A 14 -2.99 -8.16 -7.40
C CYS A 14 -3.89 -8.36 -6.17
N THR A 15 -3.31 -8.31 -4.97
CA THR A 15 -4.04 -8.48 -3.69
C THR A 15 -5.21 -7.50 -3.51
N TRP A 16 -5.16 -6.33 -4.15
CA TRP A 16 -6.21 -5.32 -3.99
C TRP A 16 -7.37 -5.50 -4.96
N CYS A 17 -7.08 -5.70 -6.24
CA CYS A 17 -8.11 -5.70 -7.28
C CYS A 17 -8.42 -7.08 -7.85
N GLU A 18 -7.73 -8.12 -7.38
CA GLU A 18 -7.94 -9.52 -7.73
C GLU A 18 -7.87 -9.77 -9.24
N ARG A 19 -7.08 -8.96 -9.95
CA ARG A 19 -6.82 -9.09 -11.38
C ARG A 19 -5.38 -9.49 -11.59
N THR A 20 -5.18 -10.44 -12.49
CA THR A 20 -3.87 -10.85 -12.98
C THR A 20 -3.21 -9.70 -13.74
N ARG A 21 -2.09 -9.20 -13.22
CA ARG A 21 -1.35 -8.05 -13.75
C ARG A 21 0.11 -8.14 -13.33
N ASP A 22 0.92 -7.30 -13.95
CA ASP A 22 2.26 -7.03 -13.46
C ASP A 22 2.16 -6.32 -12.10
N CYS A 23 2.74 -6.94 -11.09
CA CYS A 23 2.68 -6.50 -9.70
C CYS A 23 4.07 -6.38 -9.11
N VAL A 24 4.15 -5.64 -8.00
CA VAL A 24 5.34 -5.53 -7.18
C VAL A 24 5.00 -5.92 -5.74
N SER A 25 5.83 -6.76 -5.14
CA SER A 25 5.73 -7.09 -3.72
C SER A 25 5.95 -5.82 -2.90
N THR A 26 4.93 -5.48 -2.12
CA THR A 26 4.85 -4.22 -1.40
C THR A 26 4.73 -4.48 0.10
N THR A 27 5.55 -3.78 0.90
CA THR A 27 5.48 -3.78 2.36
C THR A 27 5.35 -2.35 2.88
N PHE A 28 4.29 -2.08 3.62
CA PHE A 28 4.08 -0.79 4.29
C PHE A 28 4.66 -0.82 5.70
N SER A 29 5.41 0.22 6.08
CA SER A 29 6.09 0.29 7.38
C SER A 29 5.15 0.30 8.58
N ASP A 30 3.87 0.61 8.37
CA ASP A 30 2.83 0.69 9.39
C ASP A 30 2.06 -0.64 9.55
N GLY A 31 2.45 -1.69 8.82
CA GLY A 31 1.81 -2.99 8.87
C GLY A 31 0.52 -3.11 8.04
N PHE A 32 0.18 -2.12 7.21
CA PHE A 32 -1.02 -2.21 6.38
C PHE A 32 -1.01 -3.42 5.44
N LEU A 33 0.07 -3.57 4.68
CA LEU A 33 0.29 -4.69 3.79
C LEU A 33 1.73 -5.16 3.99
N LYS A 34 1.92 -6.47 3.97
CA LYS A 34 3.23 -7.10 4.15
C LYS A 34 3.44 -8.10 3.02
N GLU A 35 4.52 -7.90 2.27
CA GLU A 35 4.94 -8.75 1.15
C GLU A 35 3.80 -9.05 0.15
N SER A 36 2.89 -8.09 -0.02
CA SER A 36 1.67 -8.29 -0.80
C SER A 36 1.88 -7.82 -2.24
N PRO A 37 1.56 -8.65 -3.26
CA PRO A 37 1.66 -8.24 -4.66
C PRO A 37 0.60 -7.18 -5.00
N LEU A 38 1.05 -6.01 -5.45
CA LEU A 38 0.17 -4.94 -5.91
C LEU A 38 0.54 -4.48 -7.32
N CYS A 39 -0.48 -4.33 -8.18
CA CYS A 39 -0.29 -3.63 -9.44
C CYS A 39 -0.07 -2.13 -9.20
N TRP A 40 0.65 -1.45 -10.10
CA TRP A 40 1.02 -0.04 -9.95
C TRP A 40 -0.15 0.90 -9.63
N LYS A 41 -1.32 0.68 -10.25
CA LYS A 41 -2.53 1.47 -9.96
C LYS A 41 -3.02 1.26 -8.53
N CYS A 42 -3.05 0.02 -8.08
CA CYS A 42 -3.50 -0.31 -6.73
C CYS A 42 -2.49 0.14 -5.67
N LEU A 43 -1.19 0.06 -5.94
CA LEU A 43 -0.15 0.62 -5.09
C LEU A 43 -0.34 2.12 -4.86
N GLN A 44 -0.57 2.88 -5.94
CA GLN A 44 -0.80 4.33 -5.82
C GLN A 44 -2.06 4.64 -5.01
N THR A 45 -3.13 3.88 -5.20
CA THR A 45 -4.38 4.01 -4.41
C THR A 45 -4.15 3.64 -2.94
N ALA A 46 -3.49 2.52 -2.67
CA ALA A 46 -3.12 2.05 -1.33
C ALA A 46 -2.34 3.13 -0.56
N TYR A 47 -1.33 3.69 -1.21
CA TYR A 47 -0.52 4.78 -0.66
C TYR A 47 -1.37 6.01 -0.32
N LYS A 48 -2.24 6.47 -1.24
CA LYS A 48 -3.11 7.63 -1.03
C LYS A 48 -4.11 7.40 0.11
N VAL A 49 -4.73 6.23 0.17
CA VAL A 49 -5.66 5.87 1.25
C VAL A 49 -4.95 5.90 2.60
N ARG A 50 -3.73 5.34 2.68
CA ARG A 50 -2.97 5.31 3.92
C ARG A 50 -2.41 6.66 4.35
N MET A 51 -1.95 7.48 3.40
CA MET A 51 -1.52 8.86 3.67
C MET A 51 -2.64 9.67 4.33
N LYS A 52 -3.84 9.66 3.75
CA LYS A 52 -5.00 10.37 4.32
C LYS A 52 -5.32 9.93 5.74
N GLN A 53 -5.27 8.63 6.02
CA GLN A 53 -5.50 8.12 7.37
C GLN A 53 -4.40 8.52 8.37
N HIS A 54 -3.17 8.69 7.89
CA HIS A 54 -2.05 9.12 8.72
C HIS A 54 -2.12 10.62 9.04
N GLU A 55 -2.63 11.44 8.11
CA GLU A 55 -2.90 12.86 8.31
C GLU A 55 -4.07 13.06 9.30
N SER A 56 -5.16 12.33 9.15
CA SER A 56 -6.31 12.43 10.08
C SER A 56 -5.99 12.00 11.52
N LYS A 57 -4.99 11.13 11.73
CA LYS A 57 -4.56 10.72 13.08
C LYS A 57 -3.60 11.70 13.75
N ALA A 58 -2.98 12.61 13.00
CA ALA A 58 -2.09 13.63 13.56
C ALA A 58 -2.87 14.78 14.22
N ASP A 59 -4.08 15.06 13.73
CA ASP A 59 -4.92 16.18 14.19
C ASP A 59 -5.62 15.89 15.54
N ASP A 60 -5.95 14.63 15.81
CA ASP A 60 -6.65 14.22 17.05
C ASP A 60 -5.75 14.27 18.31
N LYS A 61 -4.42 14.31 18.13
CA LYS A 61 -3.45 14.38 19.25
C LYS A 61 -3.07 15.80 19.67
N ALA A 62 -3.63 16.83 19.05
CA ALA A 62 -3.34 18.22 19.39
C ALA A 62 -4.31 18.83 20.44
N ASN A 63 -5.31 18.07 20.91
CA ASN A 63 -6.35 18.61 21.80
C ASN A 63 -6.76 17.68 22.97
N SER A 64 -5.82 16.90 23.52
CA SER A 64 -6.00 16.16 24.79
C SER A 64 -4.96 16.55 25.82
#